data_AF-A0A140T921-F1
#
_entry.id   AF-A0A140T921-F1
#
_cell.length_a   1.000
_cell.length_b   1.000
_cell.length_c   1.000
_cell.angle_alpha   90.00
_cell.angle_beta   90.00
_cell.angle_gamma   90.00
#
_symmetry.space_group_name_H-M   'P 1'
#
loop_
_entity.id
_entity.type
_entity.pdbx_description
1 polymer ?
#
loop_
_entity_poly.entity_id
_entity_poly.type
_entity_poly.pdbx_seq_one_letter_code
_entity_poly.pdbx_strand_id
1 'polypeptide(L)'
;MRVMAPRALLLLLSGGLALTETWACSHSMRYFDTAVSRPGRGEPRFISVGYVDDTQFVRFDSDAASPRGEPRAPWVEQEGPEYWDRETQNYKRQAQADRVSLRNLRGYYNQSEDGSHTLQRMYGCDLGPDGRLLRGYDQSAYDGKDYIALNEDLRSWTAADTAAQITQRKLEAARAAEQLRAYLEGTCVEWLRRYLENGKETLQRAEPPKTHVTHHPLSDHEATLRCWALGFYPAEITLTWQRDGEDQTQDTELVETRPAGDGTFQKWAAVVVPSGQEQRYTCHMQHEGLQEPLTLSWEPSSQPTIPIMGIVAGLAVLVVLAVLGAVVTAMMCRRKSSAACVGLRCRISSHLSFVTSRASGISFCKGV
;
A
#
# COMPACT_ATOMS: atom_id res chain seq x y z
N MET A 1 -19.14 -55.71 -11.38
CA MET A 1 -19.00 -54.45 -12.15
C MET A 1 -18.54 -53.36 -11.20
N ARG A 2 -17.24 -53.05 -11.17
CA ARG A 2 -16.70 -51.90 -10.43
C ARG A 2 -16.65 -50.74 -11.41
N VAL A 3 -17.52 -49.75 -11.20
CA VAL A 3 -17.49 -48.50 -11.97
C VAL A 3 -16.25 -47.74 -11.52
N MET A 4 -15.27 -47.67 -12.41
CA MET A 4 -14.02 -46.95 -12.20
C MET A 4 -14.30 -45.48 -12.57
N ALA A 5 -14.51 -44.63 -11.56
CA ALA A 5 -14.66 -43.20 -11.77
C ALA A 5 -13.36 -42.62 -12.36
N PRO A 6 -13.41 -41.67 -13.31
CA PRO A 6 -12.21 -41.17 -13.98
C PRO A 6 -11.37 -40.35 -13.00
N ARG A 7 -10.12 -40.79 -12.76
CA ARG A 7 -9.08 -40.08 -11.99
C ARG A 7 -8.81 -38.64 -12.46
N ALA A 8 -9.31 -38.25 -13.63
CA ALA A 8 -9.20 -36.89 -14.16
C ALA A 8 -10.16 -35.89 -13.48
N LEU A 9 -11.31 -36.33 -12.94
CA LEU A 9 -12.27 -35.42 -12.30
C LEU A 9 -11.85 -34.98 -10.88
N LEU A 10 -11.03 -35.78 -10.20
CA LEU A 10 -10.56 -35.50 -8.85
C LEU A 10 -9.45 -34.43 -8.79
N LEU A 11 -8.69 -34.23 -9.87
CA LEU A 11 -7.63 -33.22 -9.94
C LEU A 11 -8.16 -31.80 -10.20
N LEU A 12 -9.32 -31.67 -10.87
CA LEU A 12 -9.96 -30.38 -11.10
C LEU A 12 -10.64 -29.82 -9.83
N LEU A 13 -11.04 -30.70 -8.90
CA LEU A 13 -11.61 -30.29 -7.62
C LEU A 13 -10.55 -29.90 -6.57
N SER A 14 -9.30 -30.40 -6.70
CA SER A 14 -8.20 -29.98 -5.83
C SER A 14 -7.61 -28.61 -6.18
N GLY A 15 -7.72 -28.17 -7.45
CA GLY A 15 -7.29 -26.82 -7.86
C GLY A 15 -8.22 -25.72 -7.37
N GLY A 16 -9.53 -26.00 -7.31
CA GLY A 16 -10.52 -25.04 -6.80
C GLY A 16 -10.50 -24.86 -5.28
N LEU A 17 -10.17 -25.92 -4.53
CA LEU A 17 -10.11 -25.87 -3.06
C LEU A 17 -8.84 -25.22 -2.51
N ALA A 18 -7.74 -25.18 -3.28
CA ALA A 18 -6.52 -24.48 -2.88
C ALA A 18 -6.63 -22.95 -3.02
N LEU A 19 -7.61 -22.44 -3.77
CA LEU A 19 -7.77 -21.02 -4.09
C LEU A 19 -8.80 -20.29 -3.19
N THR A 20 -9.50 -21.01 -2.32
CA THR A 20 -10.53 -20.42 -1.44
C THR A 20 -10.11 -20.28 0.02
N GLU A 21 -8.93 -20.77 0.40
CA GLU A 21 -8.50 -20.81 1.80
C GLU A 21 -7.77 -19.54 2.30
N THR A 22 -7.52 -18.53 1.44
CA THR A 22 -6.55 -17.46 1.77
C THR A 22 -7.13 -16.09 2.10
N TRP A 23 -8.45 -15.92 2.26
CA TRP A 23 -9.04 -14.63 2.70
C TRP A 23 -9.73 -14.72 4.05
N ALA A 24 -9.27 -15.61 4.91
CA ALA A 24 -9.71 -15.61 6.29
C ALA A 24 -8.80 -14.60 7.02
N CYS A 25 -9.31 -13.39 7.29
CA CYS A 25 -8.55 -12.26 7.84
C CYS A 25 -7.76 -12.69 9.10
N SER A 26 -6.47 -12.94 8.92
CA SER A 26 -5.52 -13.15 10.01
C SER A 26 -4.85 -11.83 10.34
N HIS A 27 -4.52 -11.63 11.61
CA HIS A 27 -3.85 -10.42 12.07
C HIS A 27 -2.58 -10.76 12.84
N SER A 28 -1.60 -9.89 12.80
CA SER A 28 -0.33 -10.05 13.50
C SER A 28 0.01 -8.83 14.34
N MET A 29 0.72 -9.06 15.45
CA MET A 29 1.37 -7.99 16.21
C MET A 29 2.83 -8.34 16.33
N ARG A 30 3.71 -7.44 15.90
CA ARG A 30 5.17 -7.65 15.86
C ARG A 30 5.90 -6.46 16.46
N TYR A 31 6.90 -6.74 17.27
CA TYR A 31 7.88 -5.77 17.72
C TYR A 31 9.22 -6.08 17.06
N PHE A 32 9.91 -5.03 16.63
CA PHE A 32 11.23 -5.10 16.03
C PHE A 32 12.16 -4.22 16.83
N ASP A 33 13.09 -4.87 17.54
CA ASP A 33 14.14 -4.22 18.30
C ASP A 33 15.44 -4.24 17.50
N THR A 34 16.20 -3.15 17.56
CA THR A 34 17.53 -3.04 16.95
C THR A 34 18.45 -2.28 17.88
N ALA A 35 19.53 -2.94 18.30
CA ALA A 35 20.60 -2.37 19.10
C ALA A 35 21.90 -2.32 18.29
N VAL A 36 22.50 -1.14 18.15
CA VAL A 36 23.74 -0.93 17.37
C VAL A 36 24.83 -0.39 18.28
N SER A 37 25.90 -1.16 18.48
CA SER A 37 27.07 -0.69 19.23
C SER A 37 27.85 0.34 18.41
N ARG A 38 28.41 1.35 19.08
CA ARG A 38 29.17 2.43 18.42
C ARG A 38 30.41 2.80 19.23
N PRO A 39 31.46 1.95 19.21
CA PRO A 39 32.68 2.17 19.99
C PRO A 39 33.22 3.60 19.81
N GLY A 40 33.57 4.25 20.92
CA GLY A 40 34.04 5.64 20.94
C GLY A 40 32.97 6.72 20.74
N ARG A 41 31.69 6.36 20.55
CA ARG A 41 30.56 7.30 20.36
C ARG A 41 29.42 7.11 21.37
N GLY A 42 29.74 6.58 22.55
CA GLY A 42 28.79 6.34 23.63
C GLY A 42 28.19 4.94 23.63
N GLU A 43 27.06 4.79 24.31
CA GLU A 43 26.39 3.50 24.46
C GLU A 43 25.70 3.03 23.16
N PRO A 44 25.45 1.71 23.01
CA PRO A 44 24.67 1.21 21.89
C PRO A 44 23.33 1.94 21.78
N ARG A 45 22.99 2.36 20.56
CA ARG A 45 21.68 2.95 20.28
C ARG A 45 20.66 1.82 20.19
N PHE A 46 19.54 1.95 20.90
CA PHE A 46 18.42 1.02 20.87
C PHE A 46 17.20 1.70 20.25
N ILE A 47 16.62 1.04 19.25
CA ILE A 47 15.38 1.45 18.59
C ILE A 47 14.41 0.27 18.68
N SER A 48 13.16 0.54 19.07
CA SER A 48 12.07 -0.44 19.01
C SER A 48 10.90 0.14 18.24
N VAL A 49 10.27 -0.65 17.38
CA VAL A 49 9.05 -0.30 16.66
C VAL A 49 8.05 -1.44 16.76
N GLY A 50 6.77 -1.09 16.96
CA GLY A 50 5.67 -2.05 17.03
C GLY A 50 4.71 -1.87 15.86
N TYR A 51 4.27 -2.99 15.29
CA TYR A 51 3.32 -3.07 14.19
C TYR A 51 2.13 -3.93 14.57
N VAL A 52 0.94 -3.53 14.12
CA VAL A 52 -0.20 -4.42 13.93
C VAL A 52 -0.40 -4.53 12.43
N ASP A 53 -0.27 -5.74 11.89
CA ASP A 53 -0.14 -6.00 10.45
C ASP A 53 0.92 -5.08 9.82
N ASP A 54 0.56 -4.33 8.78
CA ASP A 54 1.45 -3.39 8.09
C ASP A 54 1.40 -1.96 8.69
N THR A 55 0.72 -1.76 9.82
CA THR A 55 0.53 -0.46 10.46
C THR A 55 1.42 -0.28 11.69
N GLN A 56 2.39 0.63 11.60
CA GLN A 56 3.22 1.00 12.75
C GLN A 56 2.37 1.75 13.79
N PHE A 57 2.44 1.35 15.06
CA PHE A 57 1.67 1.99 16.13
C PHE A 57 2.51 2.56 17.26
N VAL A 58 3.74 2.08 17.45
CA VAL A 58 4.65 2.61 18.48
C VAL A 58 6.09 2.71 17.99
N ARG A 59 6.83 3.63 18.62
CA ARG A 59 8.28 3.77 18.46
C ARG A 59 8.94 4.13 19.79
N PHE A 60 10.15 3.62 20.01
CA PHE A 60 11.09 4.09 21.02
C PHE A 60 12.47 4.29 20.39
N ASP A 61 13.19 5.33 20.83
CA ASP A 61 14.55 5.62 20.38
C ASP A 61 15.39 6.10 21.59
N SER A 62 16.45 5.36 21.93
CA SER A 62 17.30 5.69 23.08
C SER A 62 18.07 6.99 22.90
N ASP A 63 18.25 7.45 21.66
CA ASP A 63 18.96 8.69 21.33
C ASP A 63 18.04 9.93 21.33
N ALA A 64 16.73 9.77 21.55
CA ALA A 64 15.83 10.90 21.71
C ALA A 64 16.23 11.74 22.95
N ALA A 65 15.97 13.04 22.91
CA ALA A 65 16.28 13.94 24.03
C ALA A 65 15.57 13.52 25.34
N SER A 66 14.38 12.93 25.23
CA SER A 66 13.65 12.31 26.34
C SER A 66 13.10 10.96 25.88
N PRO A 67 13.87 9.86 26.04
CA PRO A 67 13.47 8.55 25.52
C PRO A 67 12.22 8.02 26.22
N ARG A 68 11.15 7.87 25.43
CA ARG A 68 9.84 7.33 25.82
C ARG A 68 9.19 6.60 24.66
N GLY A 69 8.22 5.73 24.97
CA GLY A 69 7.33 5.17 23.95
C GLY A 69 6.48 6.29 23.34
N GLU A 70 6.46 6.37 22.02
CA GLU A 70 5.72 7.37 21.27
C GLU A 70 4.65 6.70 20.40
N PRO A 71 3.41 7.21 20.39
CA PRO A 71 2.37 6.73 19.49
C PRO A 71 2.73 7.06 18.03
N ARG A 72 2.37 6.14 17.14
CA ARG A 72 2.51 6.27 15.67
C ARG A 72 1.21 5.98 14.92
N ALA A 73 0.15 5.63 15.63
CA ALA A 73 -1.20 5.48 15.11
C ALA A 73 -2.24 6.13 16.04
N PRO A 74 -3.31 6.74 15.51
CA PRO A 74 -4.32 7.44 16.33
C PRO A 74 -4.99 6.55 17.38
N TRP A 75 -5.26 5.29 17.04
CA TRP A 75 -6.00 4.36 17.91
C TRP A 75 -5.23 3.89 19.15
N VAL A 76 -3.92 4.12 19.22
CA VAL A 76 -3.13 3.87 20.44
C VAL A 76 -3.00 5.11 21.33
N GLU A 77 -3.30 6.32 20.82
CA GLU A 77 -3.19 7.56 21.61
C GLU A 77 -4.15 7.62 22.79
N GLN A 78 -5.28 6.89 22.70
CA GLN A 78 -6.25 6.76 23.79
C GLN A 78 -5.75 5.91 24.97
N GLU A 79 -4.63 5.21 24.83
CA GLU A 79 -4.05 4.47 25.95
C GLU A 79 -3.56 5.43 27.05
N GLY A 80 -3.86 5.08 28.31
CA GLY A 80 -3.59 5.92 29.48
C GLY A 80 -2.10 6.08 29.80
N PRO A 81 -1.75 7.01 30.70
CA PRO A 81 -0.36 7.26 31.10
C PRO A 81 0.33 6.01 31.67
N GLU A 82 -0.41 5.13 32.37
CA GLU A 82 0.17 3.90 32.92
C GLU A 82 0.68 2.94 31.84
N TYR A 83 0.02 2.91 30.67
CA TYR A 83 0.48 2.13 29.52
C TYR A 83 1.81 2.69 29.01
N TRP A 84 1.87 4.00 28.75
CA TRP A 84 3.07 4.65 28.21
C TRP A 84 4.26 4.60 29.17
N ASP A 85 4.03 4.74 30.46
CA ASP A 85 5.06 4.60 31.48
C ASP A 85 5.59 3.17 31.54
N ARG A 86 4.69 2.17 31.54
CA ARG A 86 5.08 0.75 31.53
C ARG A 86 5.87 0.38 30.29
N GLU A 87 5.40 0.75 29.10
CA GLU A 87 6.10 0.44 27.85
C GLU A 87 7.44 1.17 27.76
N THR A 88 7.51 2.42 28.20
CA THR A 88 8.78 3.16 28.30
C THR A 88 9.79 2.44 29.20
N GLN A 89 9.35 1.91 30.35
CA GLN A 89 10.23 1.13 31.22
C GLN A 89 10.62 -0.21 30.61
N ASN A 90 9.73 -0.87 29.86
CA ASN A 90 10.04 -2.08 29.11
C ASN A 90 11.16 -1.83 28.09
N TYR A 91 11.03 -0.80 27.26
CA TYR A 91 12.06 -0.43 26.28
C TYR A 91 13.40 -0.09 26.94
N LYS A 92 13.40 0.66 28.05
CA LYS A 92 14.63 0.98 28.80
C LYS A 92 15.30 -0.27 29.37
N ARG A 93 14.52 -1.23 29.88
CA ARG A 93 15.06 -2.52 30.35
C ARG A 93 15.63 -3.34 29.20
N GLN A 94 14.94 -3.41 28.07
CA GLN A 94 15.42 -4.11 26.88
C GLN A 94 16.72 -3.49 26.35
N ALA A 95 16.81 -2.17 26.26
CA ALA A 95 18.02 -1.47 25.84
C ALA A 95 19.25 -1.82 26.71
N GLN A 96 19.07 -1.95 28.03
CA GLN A 96 20.14 -2.39 28.93
C GLN A 96 20.48 -3.87 28.74
N ALA A 97 19.49 -4.73 28.53
CA ALA A 97 19.71 -6.14 28.24
C ALA A 97 20.50 -6.32 26.93
N ASP A 98 20.12 -5.62 25.86
CA ASP A 98 20.79 -5.67 24.57
C ASP A 98 22.21 -5.13 24.62
N ARG A 99 22.46 -4.09 25.41
CA ARG A 99 23.81 -3.59 25.69
C ARG A 99 24.70 -4.67 26.31
N VAL A 100 24.17 -5.48 27.24
CA VAL A 100 24.91 -6.61 27.84
C VAL A 100 25.06 -7.74 26.81
N SER A 101 24.01 -8.04 26.05
CA SER A 101 24.02 -9.06 25.00
C SER A 101 25.08 -8.76 23.94
N LEU A 102 25.19 -7.52 23.44
CA LEU A 102 26.21 -7.09 22.48
C LEU A 102 27.64 -7.33 23.01
N ARG A 103 27.90 -7.09 24.29
CA ARG A 103 29.21 -7.39 24.91
C ARG A 103 29.48 -8.90 24.97
N ASN A 104 28.48 -9.69 25.34
CA ASN A 104 28.60 -11.14 25.40
C ASN A 104 28.84 -11.75 24.01
N LEU A 105 28.07 -11.31 23.01
CA LEU A 105 28.16 -11.77 21.62
C LEU A 105 29.55 -11.48 21.05
N ARG A 106 30.06 -10.26 21.24
CA ARG A 106 31.43 -9.90 20.86
C ARG A 106 32.47 -10.86 21.46
N GLY A 107 32.29 -11.24 22.72
CA GLY A 107 33.14 -12.24 23.39
C GLY A 107 33.01 -13.64 22.80
N TYR A 108 31.78 -14.11 22.53
CA TYR A 108 31.54 -15.43 21.94
C TYR A 108 32.16 -15.59 20.54
N TYR A 109 32.14 -14.51 19.76
CA TYR A 109 32.71 -14.48 18.41
C TYR A 109 34.17 -14.02 18.35
N ASN A 110 34.81 -13.75 19.50
CA ASN A 110 36.20 -13.26 19.59
C ASN A 110 36.45 -12.01 18.72
N GLN A 111 35.50 -11.08 18.71
CA GLN A 111 35.55 -9.86 17.91
C GLN A 111 36.25 -8.71 18.64
N SER A 112 36.83 -7.78 17.88
CA SER A 112 37.54 -6.60 18.40
C SER A 112 36.61 -5.59 19.06
N GLU A 113 37.11 -4.82 20.03
CA GLU A 113 36.31 -3.78 20.70
C GLU A 113 35.97 -2.57 19.81
N ASP A 114 36.76 -2.33 18.76
CA ASP A 114 36.60 -1.20 17.85
C ASP A 114 35.49 -1.42 16.79
N GLY A 115 34.95 -2.65 16.73
CA GLY A 115 33.90 -3.04 15.80
C GLY A 115 32.51 -2.54 16.20
N SER A 116 31.79 -1.96 15.24
CA SER A 116 30.34 -1.74 15.36
C SER A 116 29.62 -3.05 15.05
N HIS A 117 28.68 -3.43 15.92
CA HIS A 117 27.91 -4.66 15.82
C HIS A 117 26.42 -4.37 16.01
N THR A 118 25.59 -5.21 15.42
CA THR A 118 24.13 -5.04 15.41
C THR A 118 23.47 -6.28 15.99
N LEU A 119 22.59 -6.08 16.98
CA LEU A 119 21.68 -7.10 17.49
C LEU A 119 20.26 -6.70 17.11
N GLN A 120 19.54 -7.62 16.49
CA GLN A 120 18.13 -7.43 16.12
C GLN A 120 17.30 -8.52 16.78
N ARG A 121 16.08 -8.16 17.22
CA ARG A 121 15.11 -9.12 17.75
C ARG A 121 13.74 -8.82 17.15
N MET A 122 13.06 -9.87 16.71
CA MET A 122 11.65 -9.80 16.31
C MET A 122 10.86 -10.77 17.19
N TYR A 123 9.78 -10.28 17.79
CA TYR A 123 8.87 -11.12 18.56
C TYR A 123 7.43 -10.66 18.37
N GLY A 124 6.48 -11.57 18.58
CA GLY A 124 5.07 -11.26 18.39
C GLY A 124 4.20 -12.49 18.15
N CYS A 125 2.93 -12.25 17.82
CA CYS A 125 1.92 -13.30 17.66
C CYS A 125 1.06 -13.06 16.42
N ASP A 126 0.62 -14.15 15.80
CA ASP A 126 -0.36 -14.17 14.73
C ASP A 126 -1.66 -14.77 15.27
N LEU A 127 -2.79 -14.13 14.94
CA LEU A 127 -4.12 -14.63 15.24
C LEU A 127 -4.78 -15.14 13.96
N GLY A 128 -5.43 -16.30 14.09
CA GLY A 128 -6.35 -16.78 13.08
C GLY A 128 -7.64 -15.94 13.05
N PRO A 129 -8.53 -16.22 12.09
CA PRO A 129 -9.82 -15.53 11.93
C PRO A 129 -10.75 -15.69 13.14
N ASP A 130 -10.59 -16.77 13.92
CA ASP A 130 -11.31 -17.01 15.17
C ASP A 130 -10.71 -16.23 16.37
N GLY A 131 -9.70 -15.39 16.10
CA GLY A 131 -8.99 -14.59 17.07
C GLY A 131 -8.06 -15.39 17.98
N ARG A 132 -7.83 -16.69 17.72
CA ARG A 132 -6.93 -17.53 18.53
C ARG A 132 -5.50 -17.46 18.02
N LEU A 133 -4.56 -17.73 18.92
CA LEU A 133 -3.13 -17.80 18.56
C LEU A 133 -2.93 -18.88 17.48
N LEU A 134 -2.47 -18.44 16.32
CA LEU A 134 -2.01 -19.31 15.24
C LEU A 134 -0.53 -19.65 15.46
N ARG A 135 0.29 -18.64 15.75
CA ARG A 135 1.73 -18.77 15.88
C ARG A 135 2.33 -17.67 16.74
N GLY A 136 3.34 -18.01 17.53
CA GLY A 136 4.17 -17.06 18.27
C GLY A 136 5.61 -17.04 17.75
N TYR A 137 6.28 -15.90 17.92
CA TYR A 137 7.65 -15.68 17.45
C TYR A 137 8.49 -15.03 18.53
N ASP A 138 9.73 -15.48 18.65
CA ASP A 138 10.82 -14.78 19.31
C ASP A 138 12.13 -15.21 18.64
N GLN A 139 12.74 -14.32 17.87
CA GLN A 139 13.96 -14.63 17.13
C GLN A 139 14.91 -13.46 17.13
N SER A 140 16.21 -13.76 17.19
CA SER A 140 17.27 -12.76 17.21
C SER A 140 18.29 -13.02 16.11
N ALA A 141 18.85 -11.94 15.58
CA ALA A 141 19.93 -11.93 14.59
C ALA A 141 21.10 -11.08 15.10
N TYR A 142 22.32 -11.51 14.77
CA TYR A 142 23.55 -10.80 15.10
C TYR A 142 24.34 -10.49 13.82
N ASP A 143 24.71 -9.23 13.62
CA ASP A 143 25.37 -8.72 12.41
C ASP A 143 24.66 -9.15 11.10
N GLY A 144 23.32 -9.13 11.12
CA GLY A 144 22.46 -9.44 9.98
C GLY A 144 22.28 -10.94 9.68
N LYS A 145 22.77 -11.83 10.56
CA LYS A 145 22.60 -13.29 10.42
C LYS A 145 21.77 -13.84 11.57
N ASP A 146 20.95 -14.85 11.29
CA ASP A 146 20.19 -15.56 12.32
C ASP A 146 21.13 -16.05 13.43
N TYR A 147 20.71 -15.84 14.67
CA TYR A 147 21.46 -16.22 15.86
C TYR A 147 20.72 -17.30 16.64
N ILE A 148 19.51 -16.99 17.13
CA ILE A 148 18.69 -17.93 17.89
C ILE A 148 17.20 -17.65 17.68
N ALA A 149 16.40 -18.71 17.59
CA ALA A 149 14.94 -18.60 17.44
C ALA A 149 14.21 -19.56 18.36
N LEU A 150 13.12 -19.11 18.96
CA LEU A 150 12.13 -19.94 19.64
C LEU A 150 11.35 -20.72 18.57
N ASN A 151 11.30 -22.04 18.74
CA ASN A 151 10.60 -22.91 17.80
C ASN A 151 9.08 -22.74 17.90
N GLU A 152 8.36 -23.22 16.89
CA GLU A 152 6.89 -23.15 16.81
C GLU A 152 6.18 -23.84 17.99
N ASP A 153 6.85 -24.78 18.67
CA ASP A 153 6.35 -25.44 19.87
C ASP A 153 6.32 -24.52 21.11
N LEU A 154 6.91 -23.32 21.02
CA LEU A 154 7.09 -22.32 22.07
C LEU A 154 7.79 -22.86 23.32
N ARG A 155 8.64 -23.89 23.14
CA ARG A 155 9.29 -24.62 24.24
C ARG A 155 10.77 -24.89 23.98
N SER A 156 11.15 -25.07 22.72
CA SER A 156 12.51 -25.38 22.32
C SER A 156 13.12 -24.27 21.46
N TRP A 157 14.45 -24.31 21.31
CA TRP A 157 15.21 -23.29 20.60
C TRP A 157 15.98 -23.90 19.44
N THR A 158 16.12 -23.14 18.35
CA THR A 158 17.06 -23.41 17.28
C THR A 158 18.20 -22.40 17.36
N ALA A 159 19.41 -22.89 17.58
CA ALA A 159 20.64 -22.09 17.58
C ALA A 159 21.34 -22.19 16.23
N ALA A 160 21.73 -21.06 15.65
CA ALA A 160 22.34 -21.01 14.32
C ALA A 160 23.78 -21.55 14.28
N ASP A 161 24.53 -21.38 15.38
CA ASP A 161 25.92 -21.81 15.47
C ASP A 161 26.36 -22.16 16.91
N THR A 162 27.64 -22.46 17.09
CA THR A 162 28.21 -22.81 18.40
C THR A 162 28.18 -21.69 19.43
N ALA A 163 28.21 -20.42 19.01
CA ALA A 163 28.08 -19.28 19.90
C ALA A 163 26.62 -19.17 20.40
N ALA A 164 25.66 -19.31 19.49
CA ALA A 164 24.24 -19.35 19.83
C ALA A 164 23.87 -20.51 20.76
N GLN A 165 24.54 -21.66 20.66
CA GLN A 165 24.37 -22.78 21.60
C GLN A 165 24.73 -22.40 23.05
N ILE A 166 25.64 -21.45 23.27
CA ILE A 166 25.94 -20.94 24.61
C ILE A 166 24.72 -20.20 25.18
N THR A 167 24.09 -19.35 24.36
CA THR A 167 22.84 -18.67 24.73
C THR A 167 21.71 -19.66 24.95
N GLN A 168 21.54 -20.65 24.06
CA GLN A 168 20.53 -21.69 24.21
C GLN A 168 20.59 -22.37 25.59
N ARG A 169 21.77 -22.84 26.01
CA ARG A 169 21.96 -23.48 27.32
C ARG A 169 21.56 -22.57 28.48
N LYS A 170 21.84 -21.26 28.37
CA LYS A 170 21.44 -20.26 29.38
C LYS A 170 19.94 -20.07 29.43
N LEU A 171 19.28 -20.00 28.27
CA LEU A 171 17.82 -19.86 28.16
C LEU A 171 17.09 -21.09 28.68
N GLU A 172 17.59 -22.28 28.36
CA GLU A 172 17.07 -23.56 28.87
C GLU A 172 17.22 -23.66 30.40
N ALA A 173 18.40 -23.34 30.94
CA ALA A 173 18.65 -23.33 32.38
C ALA A 173 17.74 -22.32 33.11
N ALA A 174 17.45 -21.19 32.49
CA ALA A 174 16.55 -20.16 33.03
C ALA A 174 15.05 -20.42 32.73
N ARG A 175 14.72 -21.48 31.98
CA ARG A 175 13.36 -21.78 31.49
C ARG A 175 12.71 -20.59 30.76
N ALA A 176 13.49 -19.83 30.00
CA ALA A 176 13.03 -18.60 29.35
C ALA A 176 11.86 -18.83 28.39
N ALA A 177 11.79 -20.00 27.74
CA ALA A 177 10.69 -20.36 26.85
C ALA A 177 9.32 -20.36 27.56
N GLU A 178 9.25 -20.74 28.84
CA GLU A 178 7.98 -20.73 29.60
C GLU A 178 7.45 -19.31 29.78
N GLN A 179 8.32 -18.33 30.03
CA GLN A 179 7.96 -16.92 30.18
C GLN A 179 7.52 -16.31 28.86
N LEU A 180 8.27 -16.58 27.78
CA LEU A 180 7.92 -16.11 26.44
C LEU A 180 6.61 -16.70 25.96
N ARG A 181 6.39 -18.00 26.19
CA ARG A 181 5.13 -18.65 25.88
C ARG A 181 3.96 -18.02 26.63
N ALA A 182 4.09 -17.73 27.93
CA ALA A 182 3.05 -17.06 28.70
C ALA A 182 2.71 -15.66 28.14
N TYR A 183 3.73 -14.90 27.69
CA TYR A 183 3.50 -13.63 27.00
C TYR A 183 2.80 -13.82 25.65
N LEU A 184 3.28 -14.74 24.81
CA LEU A 184 2.79 -14.97 23.45
C LEU A 184 1.37 -15.55 23.42
N GLU A 185 1.03 -16.47 24.32
CA GLU A 185 -0.32 -17.06 24.44
C GLU A 185 -1.32 -16.17 25.19
N GLY A 186 -0.83 -15.27 26.05
CA GLY A 186 -1.66 -14.38 26.88
C GLY A 186 -1.59 -12.94 26.42
N THR A 187 -0.64 -12.19 26.96
CA THR A 187 -0.52 -10.73 26.79
C THR A 187 -0.52 -10.30 25.32
N CYS A 188 0.25 -10.95 24.45
CA CYS A 188 0.31 -10.60 23.04
C CYS A 188 -1.06 -10.70 22.36
N VAL A 189 -1.76 -11.83 22.56
CA VAL A 189 -3.09 -12.09 22.02
C VAL A 189 -4.12 -11.08 22.55
N GLU A 190 -4.09 -10.81 23.86
CA GLU A 190 -5.01 -9.87 24.51
C GLU A 190 -4.85 -8.44 23.97
N TRP A 191 -3.61 -7.98 23.85
CA TRP A 191 -3.31 -6.63 23.35
C TRP A 191 -3.61 -6.51 21.86
N LEU A 192 -3.28 -7.51 21.04
CA LEU A 192 -3.62 -7.49 19.61
C LEU A 192 -5.14 -7.41 19.42
N ARG A 193 -5.95 -8.19 20.15
CA ARG A 193 -7.41 -8.06 20.09
C ARG A 193 -7.91 -6.67 20.48
N ARG A 194 -7.34 -6.09 21.54
CA ARG A 194 -7.67 -4.72 21.98
C ARG A 194 -7.33 -3.70 20.88
N TYR A 195 -6.16 -3.81 20.25
CA TYR A 195 -5.77 -2.90 19.17
C TYR A 195 -6.63 -3.06 17.93
N LEU A 196 -7.01 -4.29 17.57
CA LEU A 196 -7.93 -4.54 16.45
C LEU A 196 -9.31 -3.95 16.70
N GLU A 197 -9.81 -3.96 17.94
CA GLU A 197 -11.07 -3.30 18.29
C GLU A 197 -10.93 -1.77 18.27
N ASN A 198 -9.88 -1.25 18.91
CA ASN A 198 -9.58 0.18 18.99
C ASN A 198 -9.34 0.82 17.61
N GLY A 199 -8.65 0.11 16.72
CA GLY A 199 -8.24 0.55 15.40
C GLY A 199 -9.06 -0.06 14.27
N LYS A 200 -10.27 -0.56 14.56
CA LYS A 200 -11.11 -1.33 13.62
C LYS A 200 -11.29 -0.65 12.26
N GLU A 201 -11.51 0.66 12.24
CA GLU A 201 -11.69 1.43 11.00
C GLU A 201 -10.45 1.42 10.09
N THR A 202 -9.26 1.25 10.66
CA THR A 202 -7.98 1.30 9.94
C THR A 202 -7.29 -0.05 9.77
N LEU A 203 -7.46 -0.98 10.72
CA LEU A 203 -6.75 -2.25 10.76
C LEU A 203 -7.57 -3.39 10.14
N GLN A 204 -8.90 -3.32 10.19
CA GLN A 204 -9.81 -4.33 9.61
C GLN A 204 -10.39 -3.87 8.26
N ARG A 205 -9.72 -2.93 7.58
CA ARG A 205 -10.06 -2.53 6.21
C ARG A 205 -9.05 -3.13 5.24
N ALA A 206 -9.53 -3.52 4.06
CA ALA A 206 -8.69 -3.80 2.91
C ALA A 206 -8.98 -2.73 1.84
N GLU A 207 -7.94 -2.01 1.42
CA GLU A 207 -8.03 -1.03 0.33
C GLU A 207 -7.59 -1.72 -0.96
N PRO A 208 -8.48 -1.91 -1.95
CA PRO A 208 -8.12 -2.57 -3.20
C PRO A 208 -7.18 -1.70 -4.05
N PRO A 209 -6.28 -2.31 -4.83
CA PRO A 209 -5.35 -1.58 -5.68
C PRO A 209 -6.07 -0.82 -6.79
N LYS A 210 -5.64 0.43 -7.01
CA LYS A 210 -5.91 1.16 -8.24
C LYS A 210 -4.94 0.68 -9.30
N THR A 211 -5.47 0.15 -10.39
CA THR A 211 -4.68 -0.56 -11.39
C THR A 211 -4.73 0.10 -12.75
N HIS A 212 -3.64 -0.02 -13.50
CA HIS A 212 -3.58 0.36 -14.91
C HIS A 212 -2.36 -0.28 -15.57
N VAL A 213 -2.41 -0.41 -16.89
CA VAL A 213 -1.30 -0.88 -17.71
C VAL A 213 -0.77 0.27 -18.55
N THR A 214 0.54 0.51 -18.48
CA THR A 214 1.24 1.52 -19.26
C THR A 214 2.07 0.86 -20.36
N HIS A 215 2.16 1.51 -21.51
CA HIS A 215 2.90 1.05 -22.68
C HIS A 215 4.01 2.05 -23.02
N HIS A 216 5.25 1.57 -23.09
CA HIS A 216 6.42 2.37 -23.39
C HIS A 216 7.17 1.77 -24.58
N PRO A 217 7.10 2.36 -25.78
CA PRO A 217 7.89 1.90 -26.92
C PRO A 217 9.39 1.94 -26.59
N LEU A 218 10.11 0.85 -26.85
CA LEU A 218 11.57 0.78 -26.73
C LEU A 218 12.24 0.90 -28.10
N SER A 219 11.66 0.25 -29.11
CA SER A 219 12.09 0.28 -30.51
C SER A 219 10.89 0.07 -31.43
N ASP A 220 11.11 0.02 -32.75
CA ASP A 220 10.06 -0.35 -33.71
C ASP A 220 9.55 -1.79 -33.52
N HIS A 221 10.33 -2.64 -32.83
CA HIS A 221 10.04 -4.07 -32.67
C HIS A 221 9.58 -4.46 -31.26
N GLU A 222 9.80 -3.60 -30.27
CA GLU A 222 9.56 -3.94 -28.86
C GLU A 222 9.02 -2.76 -28.06
N ALA A 223 8.19 -3.08 -27.08
CA ALA A 223 7.69 -2.16 -26.07
C ALA A 223 7.70 -2.79 -24.69
N THR A 224 7.71 -1.97 -23.65
CA THR A 224 7.50 -2.40 -22.27
C THR A 224 6.05 -2.20 -21.89
N LEU A 225 5.39 -3.28 -21.46
CA LEU A 225 4.13 -3.21 -20.74
C LEU A 225 4.42 -3.22 -19.25
N ARG A 226 3.89 -2.23 -18.51
CA ARG A 226 4.03 -2.15 -17.05
C ARG A 226 2.66 -2.07 -16.39
N CYS A 227 2.37 -3.08 -15.58
CA CYS A 227 1.16 -3.21 -14.79
C CYS A 227 1.41 -2.60 -13.40
N TRP A 228 0.57 -1.65 -13.02
CA TRP A 228 0.68 -0.92 -11.76
C TRP A 228 -0.42 -1.35 -10.78
N ALA A 229 -0.04 -1.48 -9.52
CA ALA A 229 -0.93 -1.53 -8.36
C ALA A 229 -0.57 -0.37 -7.43
N LEU A 230 -1.52 0.52 -7.15
CA LEU A 230 -1.30 1.71 -6.33
C LEU A 230 -2.37 1.83 -5.24
N GLY A 231 -1.99 2.34 -4.07
CA GLY A 231 -2.94 2.74 -3.03
C GLY A 231 -3.67 1.56 -2.39
N PHE A 232 -3.00 0.41 -2.25
CA PHE A 232 -3.59 -0.79 -1.64
C PHE A 232 -3.09 -1.01 -0.21
N TYR A 233 -3.89 -1.70 0.59
CA TYR A 233 -3.57 -2.16 1.94
C TYR A 233 -4.36 -3.45 2.24
N PRO A 234 -3.78 -4.50 2.85
CA PRO A 234 -2.40 -4.63 3.34
C PRO A 234 -1.37 -4.76 2.20
N ALA A 235 -0.08 -4.87 2.54
CA ALA A 235 1.05 -4.89 1.61
C ALA A 235 1.12 -6.17 0.77
N GLU A 236 0.56 -7.28 1.26
CA GLU A 236 0.55 -8.56 0.55
C GLU A 236 -0.26 -8.45 -0.75
N ILE A 237 0.41 -8.65 -1.88
CA ILE A 237 -0.19 -8.56 -3.21
C ILE A 237 0.59 -9.44 -4.18
N THR A 238 -0.13 -10.13 -5.06
CA THR A 238 0.48 -10.92 -6.13
C THR A 238 0.22 -10.26 -7.48
N LEU A 239 1.30 -9.98 -8.23
CA LEU A 239 1.27 -9.46 -9.60
C LEU A 239 2.04 -10.43 -10.50
N THR A 240 1.37 -10.93 -11.54
CA THR A 240 1.97 -11.84 -12.52
C THR A 240 1.60 -11.42 -13.93
N TRP A 241 2.52 -11.62 -14.88
CA TRP A 241 2.23 -11.47 -16.30
C TRP A 241 2.07 -12.84 -16.93
N GLN A 242 1.05 -12.99 -17.77
CA GLN A 242 0.82 -14.17 -18.58
C GLN A 242 0.88 -13.81 -20.06
N ARG A 243 1.38 -14.74 -20.87
CA ARG A 243 1.32 -14.70 -22.33
C ARG A 243 0.54 -15.90 -22.81
N ASP A 244 -0.60 -15.68 -23.46
CA ASP A 244 -1.53 -16.75 -23.89
C ASP A 244 -1.89 -17.75 -22.77
N GLY A 245 -1.92 -17.27 -21.52
CA GLY A 245 -2.19 -18.07 -20.32
C GLY A 245 -0.97 -18.70 -19.65
N GLU A 246 0.24 -18.50 -20.15
CA GLU A 246 1.49 -19.00 -19.54
C GLU A 246 2.23 -17.91 -18.76
N ASP A 247 2.58 -18.19 -17.50
CA ASP A 247 3.29 -17.26 -16.61
C ASP A 247 4.68 -16.88 -17.15
N GLN A 248 4.99 -15.58 -17.13
CA GLN A 248 6.25 -15.01 -17.65
C GLN A 248 7.22 -14.63 -16.51
N THR A 249 7.33 -15.46 -15.47
CA THR A 249 8.06 -15.11 -14.23
C THR A 249 9.53 -14.74 -14.46
N GLN A 250 10.22 -15.39 -15.40
CA GLN A 250 11.65 -15.12 -15.66
C GLN A 250 11.89 -13.82 -16.44
N ASP A 251 10.94 -13.46 -17.31
CA ASP A 251 11.03 -12.29 -18.19
C ASP A 251 10.34 -11.05 -17.59
N THR A 252 9.77 -11.21 -16.38
CA THR A 252 9.09 -10.13 -15.67
C THR A 252 10.05 -9.41 -14.73
N GLU A 253 10.20 -8.11 -14.95
CA GLU A 253 10.78 -7.22 -13.96
C GLU A 253 9.72 -6.92 -12.88
N LEU A 254 9.90 -7.49 -11.69
CA LEU A 254 9.01 -7.30 -10.55
C LEU A 254 9.72 -6.51 -9.45
N VAL A 255 9.19 -5.35 -9.09
CA VAL A 255 9.74 -4.58 -7.96
C VAL A 255 9.22 -5.06 -6.62
N GLU A 256 10.01 -4.86 -5.57
CA GLU A 256 9.54 -5.01 -4.20
C GLU A 256 8.35 -4.08 -3.92
N THR A 257 7.45 -4.56 -3.06
CA THR A 257 6.32 -3.75 -2.60
C THR A 257 6.87 -2.61 -1.76
N ARG A 258 6.48 -1.36 -2.06
CA ARG A 258 7.03 -0.18 -1.40
C ARG A 258 5.93 0.69 -0.80
N PRO A 259 6.16 1.32 0.37
CA PRO A 259 5.18 2.19 0.99
C PRO A 259 4.98 3.48 0.16
N ALA A 260 3.75 3.98 0.12
CA ALA A 260 3.42 5.27 -0.49
C ALA A 260 3.58 6.46 0.48
N GLY A 261 3.60 6.19 1.80
CA GLY A 261 3.77 7.19 2.86
C GLY A 261 2.46 7.69 3.49
N ASP A 262 1.31 7.27 2.96
CA ASP A 262 -0.04 7.56 3.46
C ASP A 262 -0.70 6.35 4.16
N GLY A 263 0.09 5.31 4.44
CA GLY A 263 -0.38 4.03 4.99
C GLY A 263 -0.71 2.98 3.93
N THR A 264 -0.64 3.32 2.64
CA THR A 264 -0.85 2.39 1.53
C THR A 264 0.46 1.96 0.86
N PHE A 265 0.35 0.99 -0.06
CA PHE A 265 1.46 0.41 -0.80
C PHE A 265 1.31 0.59 -2.31
N GLN A 266 2.43 0.40 -3.00
CA GLN A 266 2.51 0.40 -4.45
C GLN A 266 3.49 -0.68 -4.93
N LYS A 267 3.18 -1.29 -6.08
CA LYS A 267 4.00 -2.31 -6.74
C LYS A 267 3.76 -2.24 -8.24
N TRP A 268 4.73 -2.69 -9.03
CA TRP A 268 4.51 -2.89 -10.45
C TRP A 268 5.29 -4.10 -10.97
N ALA A 269 4.81 -4.64 -12.08
CA ALA A 269 5.43 -5.72 -12.82
C ALA A 269 5.53 -5.29 -14.29
N ALA A 270 6.68 -5.47 -14.92
CA ALA A 270 6.89 -5.10 -16.32
C ALA A 270 7.45 -6.25 -17.15
N VAL A 271 7.06 -6.31 -18.41
CA VAL A 271 7.62 -7.26 -19.39
C VAL A 271 7.92 -6.53 -20.69
N VAL A 272 8.93 -7.02 -21.41
CA VAL A 272 9.22 -6.58 -22.77
C VAL A 272 8.41 -7.45 -23.73
N VAL A 273 7.64 -6.81 -24.60
CA VAL A 273 6.77 -7.48 -25.57
C VAL A 273 7.14 -7.06 -27.00
N PRO A 274 7.02 -7.98 -27.97
CA PRO A 274 7.11 -7.60 -29.38
C PRO A 274 5.95 -6.69 -29.79
N SER A 275 6.24 -5.66 -30.58
CA SER A 275 5.23 -4.76 -31.14
C SER A 275 4.14 -5.54 -31.88
N GLY A 276 2.87 -5.24 -31.60
CA GLY A 276 1.70 -5.90 -32.18
C GLY A 276 1.28 -7.20 -31.48
N GLN A 277 2.00 -7.63 -30.44
CA GLN A 277 1.63 -8.79 -29.61
C GLN A 277 1.13 -8.40 -28.23
N GLU A 278 0.92 -7.11 -27.95
CA GLU A 278 0.58 -6.59 -26.62
C GLU A 278 -0.70 -7.22 -26.06
N GLN A 279 -1.69 -7.51 -26.92
CA GLN A 279 -2.97 -8.11 -26.53
C GLN A 279 -2.87 -9.59 -26.10
N ARG A 280 -1.74 -10.25 -26.39
CA ARG A 280 -1.47 -11.62 -25.91
C ARG A 280 -1.02 -11.63 -24.45
N TYR A 281 -0.67 -10.47 -23.90
CA TYR A 281 -0.17 -10.33 -22.54
C TYR A 281 -1.25 -9.81 -21.62
N THR A 282 -1.45 -10.52 -20.51
CA THR A 282 -2.40 -10.14 -19.46
C THR A 282 -1.69 -10.08 -18.11
N CYS A 283 -1.95 -9.03 -17.35
CA CYS A 283 -1.50 -8.89 -15.97
C CYS A 283 -2.58 -9.45 -15.04
N HIS A 284 -2.22 -10.44 -14.22
CA HIS A 284 -3.08 -11.04 -13.22
C HIS A 284 -2.70 -10.52 -11.83
N MET A 285 -3.72 -10.09 -11.09
CA MET A 285 -3.55 -9.45 -9.78
C MET A 285 -4.47 -10.04 -8.72
N GLN A 286 -3.90 -10.33 -7.56
CA GLN A 286 -4.64 -10.82 -6.39
C GLN A 286 -4.31 -9.96 -5.16
N HIS A 287 -5.34 -9.56 -4.42
CA HIS A 287 -5.22 -8.70 -3.23
C HIS A 287 -6.45 -8.80 -2.33
N GLU A 288 -6.21 -8.69 -1.01
CA GLU A 288 -7.11 -8.17 0.03
C GLU A 288 -8.55 -7.82 -0.35
N GLY A 289 -8.60 -6.60 -0.86
CA GLY A 289 -9.82 -5.86 -1.10
C GLY A 289 -10.47 -6.20 -2.43
N LEU A 290 -9.93 -7.14 -3.21
CA LEU A 290 -10.52 -7.56 -4.47
C LEU A 290 -11.48 -8.73 -4.23
N GLN A 291 -12.73 -8.57 -4.67
CA GLN A 291 -13.72 -9.65 -4.61
C GLN A 291 -13.32 -10.86 -5.47
N GLU A 292 -12.69 -10.59 -6.62
CA GLU A 292 -12.16 -11.59 -7.53
C GLU A 292 -10.81 -11.11 -8.08
N PRO A 293 -9.89 -12.03 -8.43
CA PRO A 293 -8.64 -11.68 -9.09
C PRO A 293 -8.88 -10.83 -10.34
N LEU A 294 -8.09 -9.76 -10.51
CA LEU A 294 -8.19 -8.90 -11.68
C LEU A 294 -7.29 -9.41 -12.80
N THR A 295 -7.79 -9.34 -14.03
CA THR A 295 -7.02 -9.57 -15.26
C THR A 295 -7.05 -8.30 -16.10
N LEU A 296 -5.88 -7.74 -16.38
CA LEU A 296 -5.73 -6.45 -17.07
C LEU A 296 -4.94 -6.66 -18.36
N SER A 297 -5.39 -6.07 -19.45
CA SER A 297 -4.64 -5.97 -20.71
C SER A 297 -4.30 -4.51 -20.98
N TRP A 298 -3.35 -4.27 -21.89
CA TRP A 298 -3.09 -2.92 -22.34
C TRP A 298 -4.21 -2.42 -23.26
N GLU A 299 -4.86 -1.33 -22.88
CA GLU A 299 -5.81 -0.63 -23.74
C GLU A 299 -5.10 0.57 -24.42
N PRO A 300 -5.01 0.61 -25.76
CA PRO A 300 -4.54 1.80 -26.48
C PRO A 300 -5.44 2.98 -26.12
N SER A 301 -4.87 4.11 -25.71
CA SER A 301 -5.68 5.27 -25.33
C SER A 301 -6.57 5.70 -26.49
N SER A 302 -7.89 5.52 -26.33
CA SER A 302 -8.86 6.15 -27.19
C SER A 302 -8.95 7.62 -26.79
N GLN A 303 -7.93 8.43 -27.12
CA GLN A 303 -8.20 9.85 -27.22
C GLN A 303 -9.28 9.99 -28.29
N PRO A 304 -10.48 10.51 -27.97
CA PRO A 304 -11.41 10.84 -29.03
C PRO A 304 -10.69 11.87 -29.88
N THR A 305 -10.40 11.52 -31.13
CA THR A 305 -10.01 12.48 -32.14
C THR A 305 -11.23 13.37 -32.32
N ILE A 306 -11.39 14.36 -31.44
CA ILE A 306 -12.32 15.46 -31.64
C ILE A 306 -12.02 15.90 -33.07
N PRO A 307 -12.97 15.87 -34.02
CA PRO A 307 -12.71 16.19 -35.40
C PRO A 307 -12.54 17.70 -35.48
N ILE A 308 -11.41 18.21 -34.99
CA ILE A 308 -11.03 19.62 -34.99
C ILE A 308 -11.09 20.12 -36.44
N MET A 309 -10.69 19.27 -37.40
CA MET A 309 -10.80 19.55 -38.83
C MET A 309 -12.26 19.69 -39.31
N GLY A 310 -13.19 18.88 -38.77
CA GLY A 310 -14.63 18.98 -39.10
C GLY A 310 -15.29 20.23 -38.53
N ILE A 311 -14.92 20.63 -37.31
CA ILE A 311 -15.40 21.85 -36.66
C ILE A 311 -14.85 23.09 -37.38
N VAL A 312 -13.56 23.09 -37.75
CA VAL A 312 -12.93 24.19 -38.49
C VAL A 312 -13.52 24.32 -39.90
N ALA A 313 -13.73 23.22 -40.62
CA ALA A 313 -14.39 23.24 -41.93
C ALA A 313 -15.85 23.75 -41.83
N GLY A 314 -16.61 23.30 -40.82
CA GLY A 314 -17.98 23.76 -40.58
C GLY A 314 -18.06 25.25 -40.27
N LEU A 315 -17.15 25.76 -39.43
CA LEU A 315 -17.07 27.19 -39.10
C LEU A 315 -16.66 28.03 -40.33
N ALA A 316 -15.72 27.57 -41.14
CA ALA A 316 -15.33 28.25 -42.36
C ALA A 316 -16.50 28.39 -43.35
N VAL A 317 -17.29 27.33 -43.53
CA VAL A 317 -18.48 27.35 -44.38
C VAL A 317 -19.54 28.33 -43.84
N LEU A 318 -19.77 28.36 -42.52
CA LEU A 318 -20.70 29.31 -41.90
C LEU A 318 -20.27 30.77 -42.10
N VAL A 319 -18.97 31.06 -41.97
CA VAL A 319 -18.44 32.40 -42.22
C VAL A 319 -18.62 32.79 -43.69
N VAL A 320 -18.34 31.89 -44.63
CA VAL A 320 -18.55 32.14 -46.06
C VAL A 320 -20.03 32.41 -46.37
N LEU A 321 -20.94 31.61 -45.81
CA LEU A 321 -22.39 31.82 -45.99
C LEU A 321 -22.87 33.14 -45.37
N ALA A 322 -22.34 33.53 -44.21
CA ALA A 322 -22.66 34.81 -43.58
C ALA A 322 -22.18 35.99 -44.43
N VAL A 323 -20.96 35.91 -44.98
CA VAL A 323 -20.41 36.94 -45.88
C VAL A 323 -21.23 37.03 -47.17
N LEU A 324 -21.56 35.90 -47.80
CA LEU A 324 -22.42 35.87 -48.99
C LEU A 324 -23.81 36.44 -48.69
N GLY A 325 -24.40 36.08 -47.55
CA GLY A 325 -25.67 36.65 -47.08
C GLY A 325 -25.59 38.16 -46.92
N ALA A 326 -24.56 38.67 -46.24
CA ALA A 326 -24.34 40.10 -46.07
C ALA A 326 -24.14 40.85 -47.40
N VAL A 327 -23.41 40.26 -48.35
CA VAL A 327 -23.21 40.83 -49.70
C VAL A 327 -24.52 40.88 -50.47
N VAL A 328 -25.34 39.83 -50.43
CA VAL A 328 -26.66 39.81 -51.07
C VAL A 328 -27.59 40.85 -50.44
N THR A 329 -27.63 40.94 -49.12
CA THR A 329 -28.42 41.97 -48.42
C THR A 329 -27.94 43.38 -48.77
N ALA A 330 -26.63 43.63 -48.81
CA ALA A 330 -26.07 44.91 -49.21
C ALA A 330 -26.35 45.25 -50.69
N MET A 331 -26.31 44.27 -51.60
CA MET A 331 -26.68 44.46 -53.00
C MET A 331 -28.18 44.71 -53.18
N MET A 332 -29.05 44.06 -52.40
CA MET A 332 -30.49 44.34 -52.39
C MET A 332 -30.81 45.72 -51.82
N CYS A 333 -30.11 46.13 -50.75
CA CYS A 333 -30.21 47.50 -50.21
C CYS A 333 -29.71 48.53 -51.24
N ARG A 334 -28.60 48.27 -51.94
CA ARG A 334 -28.08 49.15 -53.00
C ARG A 334 -28.97 49.20 -54.24
N ARG A 335 -29.60 48.08 -54.63
CA ARG A 335 -30.61 48.06 -55.71
C ARG A 335 -31.88 48.82 -55.32
N LYS A 336 -32.21 48.90 -54.03
CA LYS A 336 -33.39 49.63 -53.53
C LYS A 336 -33.12 51.13 -53.28
N SER A 337 -31.87 51.59 -53.35
CA SER A 337 -31.51 53.02 -53.25
C SER A 337 -31.62 53.81 -54.56
N SER A 338 -32.08 53.19 -55.66
CA SER A 338 -32.33 53.87 -56.95
C SER A 338 -33.82 54.05 -57.29
N ALA A 339 -34.73 54.02 -56.31
CA ALA A 339 -36.12 54.40 -56.51
C ALA A 339 -36.77 55.00 -55.25
N ALA A 340 -36.88 56.34 -55.29
CA ALA A 340 -37.90 57.21 -54.67
C ALA A 340 -38.15 57.23 -53.15
N CYS A 341 -38.01 58.46 -52.60
CA CYS A 341 -38.78 59.00 -51.47
C CYS A 341 -40.29 59.06 -51.79
N VAL A 342 -41.16 58.67 -50.83
CA VAL A 342 -42.41 59.37 -50.45
C VAL A 342 -42.66 59.01 -48.97
N GLY A 343 -43.11 59.98 -48.18
CA GLY A 343 -43.15 59.92 -46.72
C GLY A 343 -44.47 59.50 -46.06
N LEU A 344 -44.45 59.69 -44.73
CA LEU A 344 -45.53 59.86 -43.75
C LEU A 344 -46.01 58.67 -42.86
N ARG A 345 -45.40 58.65 -41.66
CA ARG A 345 -45.96 58.72 -40.28
C ARG A 345 -46.69 57.54 -39.57
N CYS A 346 -46.13 57.27 -38.39
CA CYS A 346 -46.70 56.99 -37.06
C CYS A 346 -47.31 55.61 -36.71
N ARG A 347 -46.57 54.85 -35.86
CA ARG A 347 -46.94 54.64 -34.44
C ARG A 347 -45.75 54.14 -33.62
N ILE A 348 -45.43 54.88 -32.56
CA ILE A 348 -44.57 54.44 -31.46
C ILE A 348 -45.39 53.50 -30.58
N SER A 349 -44.90 52.28 -30.34
CA SER A 349 -45.29 51.50 -29.17
C SER A 349 -44.04 50.82 -28.62
N SER A 350 -43.55 51.40 -27.53
CA SER A 350 -42.61 50.80 -26.61
C SER A 350 -43.32 49.71 -25.81
N HIS A 351 -42.84 48.47 -25.87
CA HIS A 351 -43.01 47.53 -24.77
C HIS A 351 -41.69 46.80 -24.49
N LEU A 352 -41.05 47.25 -23.41
CA LEU A 352 -40.05 46.52 -22.65
C LEU A 352 -40.65 45.21 -22.14
N SER A 353 -39.87 44.14 -22.18
CA SER A 353 -39.96 43.05 -21.21
C SER A 353 -38.55 42.48 -21.03
N PHE A 354 -37.75 43.18 -20.24
CA PHE A 354 -36.59 42.63 -19.55
C PHE A 354 -37.14 41.78 -18.39
N VAL A 355 -36.84 40.48 -18.36
CA VAL A 355 -36.92 39.67 -17.15
C VAL A 355 -35.59 38.97 -16.96
N THR A 356 -34.84 39.49 -15.99
CA THR A 356 -33.67 38.91 -15.37
C THR A 356 -34.11 37.81 -14.39
N SER A 357 -33.45 36.65 -14.42
CA SER A 357 -33.53 35.67 -13.34
C SER A 357 -32.40 35.90 -12.33
N ARG A 358 -32.84 36.25 -11.12
CA ARG A 358 -32.19 36.34 -9.80
C ARG A 358 -30.78 35.74 -9.65
N ALA A 359 -29.84 36.61 -9.27
CA ALA A 359 -28.81 36.31 -8.27
C ALA A 359 -29.26 36.93 -6.93
N SER A 360 -29.37 36.11 -5.88
CA SER A 360 -29.67 36.54 -4.52
C SER A 360 -28.38 36.99 -3.83
N GLY A 361 -28.24 38.29 -3.60
CA GLY A 361 -27.23 38.88 -2.71
C GLY A 361 -27.94 39.77 -1.70
N ILE A 362 -27.98 39.33 -0.45
CA ILE A 362 -28.49 40.10 0.70
C ILE A 362 -27.38 41.07 1.12
N SER A 363 -27.75 42.35 1.30
CA SER A 363 -26.86 43.42 1.75
C SER A 363 -27.45 44.12 2.98
N PHE A 364 -26.62 44.14 4.03
CA PHE A 364 -26.40 45.21 5.01
C PHE A 364 -27.50 45.66 5.98
N CYS A 365 -27.13 45.61 7.28
CA CYS A 365 -27.33 46.74 8.18
C CYS A 365 -26.02 47.00 8.95
N LYS A 366 -25.52 48.24 8.87
CA LYS A 366 -24.52 48.83 9.75
C LYS A 366 -25.12 50.15 10.26
N GLY A 367 -25.08 50.36 11.59
CA GLY A 367 -25.13 51.68 12.21
C GLY A 367 -26.37 51.99 13.06
N VAL A 368 -26.31 51.59 14.35
CA VAL A 368 -26.18 52.52 15.51
C VAL A 368 -25.21 51.88 16.49
#